data_AF-A0A9P7S096-F1
#
_entry.id   AF-A0A9P7S096-F1
#
_cell.length_a   1.000
_cell.length_b   1.000
_cell.length_c   1.000
_cell.angle_alpha   90.00
_cell.angle_beta   90.00
_cell.angle_gamma   90.00
#
_symmetry.space_group_name_H-M   'P 1'
#
loop_
_entity.id
_entity.type
_entity.pdbx_description
1 polymer ?
#
loop_
_entity_poly.entity_id
_entity_poly.type
_entity_poly.pdbx_seq_one_letter_code
_entity_poly.pdbx_strand_id
1 'polypeptide(L)'
;MASVLKAQKINASRVDKGKRKADDMDIDDDEPQTIVSKKMKNKQRVLLLSSRGITHRMRHLMNDIEALLPHVKKDSKLDSKSQLHLLPELADLHNCNNTLYFEARRHEDLYLWAAKMPNGPSIKMHVQNVHTMDELKLTGNCLKGSRGLLSFDQSFEETEWGKLTKEVFTHIFGVPATARKAKPFIDHILTFSIVDNKIWFRNFQASIRRRLTFESHFSPTDTRERPCSI
;
A
#
# COMPACT_ATOMS: atom_id res chain seq x y z
N MET A 1 -47.47 25.34 -0.91
CA MET A 1 -47.54 25.11 0.55
C MET A 1 -47.86 23.64 0.87
N ALA A 2 -47.00 22.70 0.46
CA ALA A 2 -47.24 21.25 0.64
C ALA A 2 -46.00 20.47 1.17
N SER A 3 -44.93 21.18 1.56
CA SER A 3 -43.64 20.56 1.92
C SER A 3 -43.38 20.44 3.42
N VAL A 4 -44.11 21.15 4.28
CA VAL A 4 -43.85 21.20 5.73
C VAL A 4 -44.52 20.03 6.48
N LEU A 5 -45.70 19.59 6.02
CA LEU A 5 -46.50 18.55 6.68
C LEU A 5 -45.93 17.12 6.53
N LYS A 6 -45.10 16.86 5.50
CA LYS A 6 -44.46 15.54 5.30
C LYS A 6 -43.25 15.34 6.22
N ALA A 7 -42.56 16.42 6.59
CA ALA A 7 -41.40 16.36 7.49
C ALA A 7 -41.82 16.06 8.95
N GLN A 8 -42.98 16.56 9.39
CA GLN A 8 -43.48 16.32 10.75
C GLN A 8 -43.95 14.87 10.99
N LYS A 9 -44.48 14.18 9.97
CA LYS A 9 -44.90 12.76 10.11
C LYS A 9 -43.76 11.76 10.24
N ILE A 10 -42.57 12.07 9.71
CA ILE A 10 -41.40 11.17 9.79
C ILE A 10 -40.69 11.30 11.14
N ASN A 11 -40.71 12.49 11.75
CA ASN A 11 -40.13 12.70 13.07
C ASN A 11 -41.02 12.14 14.20
N ALA A 12 -42.34 12.11 14.00
CA ALA A 12 -43.29 11.55 14.98
C ALA A 12 -43.24 10.01 15.10
N SER A 13 -42.80 9.28 14.07
CA SER A 13 -42.78 7.81 14.07
C SER A 13 -41.57 7.18 14.77
N ARG A 14 -40.61 7.99 15.24
CA ARG A 14 -39.42 7.51 15.97
C ARG A 14 -39.53 7.56 17.50
N VAL A 15 -40.58 8.18 18.04
CA VAL A 15 -40.69 8.45 19.48
C VAL A 15 -41.39 7.31 20.26
N ASP A 16 -42.00 6.33 19.60
CA ASP A 16 -42.80 5.34 20.34
C ASP A 16 -42.54 3.90 19.93
N LYS A 17 -41.61 3.25 20.65
CA LYS A 17 -41.64 1.83 21.06
C LYS A 17 -40.38 1.44 21.83
N GLY A 18 -40.54 1.15 23.13
CA GLY A 18 -39.65 0.22 23.82
C GLY A 18 -39.30 0.52 25.27
N LYS A 19 -40.27 0.40 26.19
CA LYS A 19 -40.04 0.16 27.63
C LYS A 19 -39.07 -1.01 27.84
N ARG A 20 -37.99 -0.82 28.62
CA ARG A 20 -37.42 -1.80 29.58
C ARG A 20 -36.40 -1.16 30.53
N LYS A 21 -36.80 -1.16 31.81
CA LYS A 21 -36.08 -1.16 33.11
C LYS A 21 -34.96 -0.14 33.37
N ALA A 22 -35.27 0.75 34.32
CA ALA A 22 -34.34 1.54 35.11
C ALA A 22 -33.59 0.65 36.11
N ASP A 23 -32.30 0.93 36.31
CA ASP A 23 -31.59 0.98 37.60
C ASP A 23 -30.08 1.17 37.31
N ASP A 24 -29.65 2.43 37.22
CA ASP A 24 -28.45 2.97 37.90
C ASP A 24 -28.35 4.48 37.59
N MET A 25 -28.42 5.30 38.63
CA MET A 25 -28.13 6.73 38.57
C MET A 25 -26.67 6.92 38.97
N ASP A 26 -25.86 7.60 38.15
CA ASP A 26 -24.71 8.36 38.65
C ASP A 26 -24.31 9.47 37.68
N ILE A 27 -24.57 10.70 38.16
CA ILE A 27 -23.70 11.90 38.19
C ILE A 27 -23.34 12.60 36.86
N ASP A 28 -23.76 13.88 36.81
CA ASP A 28 -23.39 14.91 35.85
C ASP A 28 -21.87 15.07 35.67
N ASP A 29 -21.39 14.99 34.42
CA ASP A 29 -20.19 15.68 33.95
C ASP A 29 -20.47 16.26 32.55
N ASP A 30 -20.77 17.55 32.54
CA ASP A 30 -20.95 18.38 31.34
C ASP A 30 -19.56 18.74 30.77
N GLU A 31 -18.91 17.78 30.12
CA GLU A 31 -17.69 17.97 29.34
C GLU A 31 -18.05 18.18 27.86
N PRO A 32 -17.64 19.30 27.21
CA PRO A 32 -17.96 19.54 25.81
C PRO A 32 -17.28 18.48 24.94
N GLN A 33 -18.10 17.62 24.33
CA GLN A 33 -17.66 16.60 23.38
C GLN A 33 -16.84 17.23 22.25
N THR A 34 -15.52 17.19 22.38
CA THR A 34 -14.62 17.52 21.27
C THR A 34 -15.01 16.64 20.08
N ILE A 35 -15.38 17.29 18.97
CA ILE A 35 -15.68 16.62 17.71
C ILE A 35 -14.35 16.04 17.22
N VAL A 36 -13.99 14.84 17.67
CA VAL A 36 -12.84 14.11 17.15
C VAL A 36 -13.20 13.77 15.72
N SER A 37 -12.79 14.62 14.79
CA SER A 37 -12.90 14.41 13.36
C SER A 37 -12.47 12.97 13.09
N LYS A 38 -13.39 12.14 12.61
CA LYS A 38 -13.17 10.71 12.37
C LYS A 38 -11.99 10.59 11.41
N LYS A 39 -10.77 10.36 11.94
CA LYS A 39 -9.55 10.30 11.14
C LYS A 39 -9.83 9.35 9.98
N MET A 40 -9.81 9.86 8.75
CA MET A 40 -10.07 9.05 7.57
C MET A 40 -9.02 7.94 7.54
N LYS A 41 -9.46 6.72 7.85
CA LYS A 41 -8.57 5.56 7.90
C LYS A 41 -8.24 5.19 6.47
N ASN A 42 -6.98 5.37 6.07
CA ASN A 42 -6.49 4.94 4.78
C ASN A 42 -6.67 3.42 4.65
N LYS A 43 -7.60 2.98 3.79
CA LYS A 43 -7.89 1.58 3.52
C LYS A 43 -7.42 1.26 2.10
N GLN A 44 -6.27 0.62 1.99
CA GLN A 44 -5.73 0.15 0.71
C GLN A 44 -5.73 -1.38 0.69
N ARG A 45 -6.14 -1.96 -0.44
CA ARG A 45 -6.10 -3.39 -0.72
C ARG A 45 -5.66 -3.60 -2.16
N VAL A 46 -4.55 -4.30 -2.32
CA VAL A 46 -3.91 -4.46 -3.63
C VAL A 46 -4.18 -5.88 -4.12
N LEU A 47 -4.73 -6.02 -5.32
CA LEU A 47 -4.85 -7.30 -6.00
C LEU A 47 -3.56 -7.58 -6.79
N LEU A 48 -2.95 -8.74 -6.58
CA LEU A 48 -1.76 -9.18 -7.29
C LEU A 48 -2.10 -10.33 -8.24
N LEU A 49 -1.96 -10.08 -9.54
CA LEU A 49 -2.27 -11.01 -10.62
C LEU A 49 -1.07 -11.19 -11.54
N SER A 50 -1.05 -12.31 -12.26
CA SER A 50 -0.05 -12.58 -13.29
C SER A 50 -0.66 -13.23 -14.51
N SER A 51 -0.04 -13.02 -15.67
CA SER A 51 -0.37 -13.73 -16.88
C SER A 51 0.19 -15.15 -16.87
N ARG A 52 -0.32 -16.00 -17.75
CA ARG A 52 0.40 -17.22 -18.13
C ARG A 52 1.78 -16.90 -18.72
N GLY A 53 2.73 -17.78 -18.44
CA GLY A 53 4.11 -17.70 -18.95
C GLY A 53 5.12 -16.96 -18.07
N ILE A 54 4.80 -16.64 -16.81
CA ILE A 54 5.79 -16.14 -15.85
C ILE A 54 6.91 -17.16 -15.60
N THR A 55 8.16 -16.69 -15.62
CA THR A 55 9.34 -17.52 -15.35
C THR A 55 9.51 -17.81 -13.86
N HIS A 56 10.50 -18.62 -13.50
CA HIS A 56 10.86 -18.87 -12.10
C HIS A 56 11.24 -17.58 -11.35
N ARG A 57 12.09 -16.75 -11.94
CA ARG A 57 12.51 -15.46 -11.34
C ARG A 57 11.33 -14.52 -11.10
N MET A 58 10.41 -14.42 -12.07
CA MET A 58 9.21 -13.58 -11.95
C MET A 58 8.27 -14.06 -10.83
N ARG A 59 8.16 -15.38 -10.63
CA ARG A 59 7.38 -15.96 -9.52
C ARG A 59 7.97 -15.59 -8.16
N HIS A 60 9.29 -15.64 -8.02
CA HIS A 60 9.97 -15.21 -6.80
C HIS A 60 9.72 -13.73 -6.53
N LEU A 61 9.86 -12.85 -7.53
CA LEU A 61 9.52 -11.43 -7.38
C LEU A 61 8.09 -11.20 -6.85
N MET A 62 7.11 -11.96 -7.37
CA MET A 62 5.72 -11.86 -6.89
C MET A 62 5.57 -12.31 -5.43
N ASN A 63 6.25 -13.39 -5.03
CA ASN A 63 6.24 -13.86 -3.65
C ASN A 63 6.94 -12.85 -2.72
N ASP A 64 7.99 -12.20 -3.21
CA ASP A 64 8.71 -11.16 -2.47
C ASP A 64 7.79 -9.94 -2.21
N ILE A 65 7.03 -9.51 -3.22
CA ILE A 65 6.02 -8.44 -3.08
C ILE A 65 4.90 -8.84 -2.11
N GLU A 66 4.44 -10.10 -2.16
CA GLU A 66 3.42 -10.62 -1.23
C GLU A 66 3.93 -10.64 0.22
N ALA A 67 5.21 -10.96 0.44
CA ALA A 67 5.83 -10.96 1.76
C ALA A 67 6.04 -9.54 2.31
N LEU A 68 6.36 -8.58 1.42
CA LEU A 68 6.58 -7.19 1.75
C LEU A 68 5.28 -6.45 2.09
N LEU A 69 4.22 -6.67 1.31
CA LEU A 69 2.96 -5.93 1.42
C LEU A 69 1.85 -6.77 2.06
N PRO A 70 1.49 -6.55 3.35
CA PRO A 70 0.51 -7.38 4.06
C PRO A 70 -0.93 -7.19 3.57
N HIS A 71 -1.21 -6.13 2.82
CA HIS A 71 -2.51 -5.80 2.22
C HIS A 71 -2.64 -6.26 0.77
N VAL A 72 -1.62 -6.95 0.23
CA VAL A 72 -1.70 -7.61 -1.07
C VAL A 72 -2.47 -8.92 -0.93
N LYS A 73 -3.40 -9.16 -1.86
CA LYS A 73 -4.03 -10.44 -2.08
C LYS A 73 -3.57 -10.98 -3.43
N LYS A 74 -2.82 -12.07 -3.42
CA LYS A 74 -2.45 -12.82 -4.62
C LYS A 74 -3.61 -13.69 -5.08
N ASP A 75 -3.85 -13.71 -6.38
CA ASP A 75 -4.90 -14.49 -7.01
C ASP A 75 -4.35 -15.36 -8.16
N SER A 76 -5.20 -16.21 -8.72
CA SER A 76 -4.86 -17.15 -9.79
C SER A 76 -4.40 -16.45 -11.06
N LYS A 77 -3.64 -17.17 -11.89
CA LYS A 77 -3.10 -16.61 -13.13
C LYS A 77 -4.24 -16.36 -14.12
N LEU A 78 -4.16 -15.23 -14.83
CA LEU A 78 -5.07 -14.90 -15.92
C LEU A 78 -4.69 -15.70 -17.18
N ASP A 79 -5.69 -16.32 -17.80
CA ASP A 79 -5.54 -17.15 -19.00
C ASP A 79 -5.09 -16.36 -20.23
N SER A 80 -5.81 -15.28 -20.48
CA SER A 80 -5.78 -14.54 -21.73
C SER A 80 -5.12 -13.18 -21.54
N LYS A 81 -3.98 -12.97 -22.21
CA LYS A 81 -3.25 -11.68 -22.15
C LYS A 81 -4.05 -10.50 -22.73
N SER A 82 -5.03 -10.79 -23.59
CA SER A 82 -5.87 -9.80 -24.28
C SER A 82 -7.08 -9.35 -23.47
N GLN A 83 -7.45 -10.05 -22.40
CA GLN A 83 -8.69 -9.78 -21.64
C GLN A 83 -8.42 -8.93 -20.39
N LEU A 84 -7.85 -7.73 -20.59
CA LEU A 84 -7.60 -6.78 -19.49
C LEU A 84 -8.90 -6.20 -18.89
N HIS A 85 -10.02 -6.27 -19.61
CA HIS A 85 -11.33 -5.83 -19.13
C HIS A 85 -11.87 -6.66 -17.95
N LEU A 86 -11.31 -7.84 -17.71
CA LEU A 86 -11.65 -8.68 -16.55
C LEU A 86 -10.97 -8.19 -15.26
N LEU A 87 -9.95 -7.34 -15.35
CA LEU A 87 -9.21 -6.87 -14.17
C LEU A 87 -10.07 -6.05 -13.19
N PRO A 88 -10.93 -5.11 -13.64
CA PRO A 88 -11.88 -4.44 -12.76
C PRO A 88 -12.84 -5.41 -12.08
N GLU A 89 -13.41 -6.37 -12.81
CA GLU A 89 -14.35 -7.36 -12.25
C GLU A 89 -13.70 -8.23 -11.16
N LEU A 90 -12.45 -8.67 -11.39
CA LEU A 90 -11.67 -9.41 -10.41
C LEU A 90 -11.31 -8.54 -9.19
N ALA A 91 -11.00 -7.26 -9.40
CA ALA A 91 -10.74 -6.32 -8.32
C ALA A 91 -11.99 -6.08 -7.47
N ASP A 92 -13.16 -5.97 -8.08
CA ASP A 92 -14.44 -5.82 -7.40
C ASP A 92 -14.81 -7.08 -6.61
N LEU A 93 -14.62 -8.27 -7.19
CA LEU A 93 -14.84 -9.56 -6.51
C LEU A 93 -14.00 -9.70 -5.23
N HIS A 94 -12.79 -9.15 -5.23
CA HIS A 94 -11.89 -9.17 -4.08
C HIS A 94 -11.93 -7.91 -3.23
N ASN A 95 -12.77 -6.94 -3.61
CA ASN A 95 -12.89 -5.62 -2.97
C ASN A 95 -11.51 -4.96 -2.80
N CYS A 96 -10.72 -4.99 -3.86
CA CYS A 96 -9.41 -4.34 -3.99
C CYS A 96 -9.55 -3.02 -4.73
N ASN A 97 -8.84 -1.99 -4.25
CA ASN A 97 -8.90 -0.65 -4.83
C ASN A 97 -7.72 -0.36 -5.77
N ASN A 98 -6.64 -1.13 -5.65
CA ASN A 98 -5.52 -1.09 -6.56
C ASN A 98 -5.23 -2.51 -7.08
N THR A 99 -4.69 -2.59 -8.29
CA THR A 99 -4.34 -3.85 -8.94
C THR A 99 -2.92 -3.75 -9.51
N LEU A 100 -2.12 -4.78 -9.24
CA LEU A 100 -0.83 -5.04 -9.85
C LEU A 100 -0.96 -6.28 -10.73
N TYR A 101 -0.83 -6.11 -12.04
CA TYR A 101 -0.88 -7.19 -13.00
C TYR A 101 0.47 -7.35 -13.71
N PHE A 102 1.07 -8.53 -13.59
CA PHE A 102 2.32 -8.90 -14.23
C PHE A 102 2.06 -9.61 -15.56
N GLU A 103 2.31 -8.94 -16.68
CA GLU A 103 2.20 -9.47 -18.04
C GLU A 103 3.57 -9.97 -18.51
N ALA A 104 3.74 -11.29 -18.59
CA ALA A 104 4.94 -11.90 -19.18
C ALA A 104 4.77 -12.06 -20.70
N ARG A 105 5.72 -11.57 -21.49
CA ARG A 105 5.81 -11.79 -22.94
C ARG A 105 7.05 -12.59 -23.29
N ARG A 106 6.90 -13.53 -24.24
CA ARG A 106 7.96 -14.42 -24.74
C ARG A 106 8.79 -15.14 -23.65
N HIS A 107 8.28 -15.23 -22.42
CA HIS A 107 8.99 -15.75 -21.25
C HIS A 107 10.28 -15.00 -20.90
N GLU A 108 10.48 -13.77 -21.40
CA GLU A 108 11.68 -12.96 -21.16
C GLU A 108 11.29 -11.59 -20.63
N ASP A 109 10.39 -10.90 -21.35
CA ASP A 109 9.95 -9.56 -21.01
C ASP A 109 8.85 -9.59 -19.96
N LEU A 110 8.99 -8.73 -18.95
CA LEU A 110 8.00 -8.54 -17.90
C LEU A 110 7.44 -7.12 -17.96
N TYR A 111 6.14 -7.00 -18.15
CA TYR A 111 5.44 -5.73 -18.03
C TYR A 111 4.63 -5.71 -16.74
N LEU A 112 4.69 -4.59 -16.03
CA LEU A 112 3.89 -4.33 -14.84
C LEU A 112 2.80 -3.33 -15.18
N TRP A 113 1.57 -3.72 -14.91
CA TRP A 113 0.41 -2.84 -14.92
C TRP A 113 0.05 -2.50 -13.48
N ALA A 114 0.23 -1.23 -13.12
CA ALA A 114 -0.19 -0.68 -11.84
C ALA A 114 -1.40 0.22 -12.06
N ALA A 115 -2.55 -0.17 -11.53
CA ALA A 115 -3.81 0.52 -11.82
C ALA A 115 -4.66 0.70 -10.57
N LYS A 116 -5.38 1.82 -10.50
CA LYS A 116 -6.46 2.03 -9.53
C LYS A 116 -7.78 1.56 -10.15
N MET A 117 -8.51 0.71 -9.44
CA MET A 117 -9.79 0.19 -9.89
C MET A 117 -10.94 0.89 -9.16
N PRO A 118 -12.12 1.04 -9.79
CA PRO A 118 -12.47 0.67 -11.18
C PRO A 118 -12.21 1.78 -12.22
N ASN A 119 -11.99 3.02 -11.78
CA ASN A 119 -12.01 4.20 -12.66
C ASN A 119 -10.64 4.55 -13.31
N GLY A 120 -9.58 3.78 -13.06
CA GLY A 120 -8.21 4.19 -13.39
C GLY A 120 -7.66 5.22 -12.38
N PRO A 121 -6.41 5.70 -12.53
CA PRO A 121 -5.49 5.59 -13.67
C PRO A 121 -4.77 4.23 -13.76
N SER A 122 -4.22 3.94 -14.94
CA SER A 122 -3.43 2.73 -15.21
C SER A 122 -2.07 3.11 -15.78
N ILE A 123 -1.00 2.56 -15.20
CA ILE A 123 0.38 2.80 -15.59
C ILE A 123 0.96 1.47 -16.06
N LYS A 124 1.44 1.44 -17.30
CA LYS A 124 2.18 0.30 -17.86
C LYS A 124 3.66 0.61 -17.83
N MET A 125 4.44 -0.27 -17.20
CA MET A 125 5.90 -0.15 -17.11
C MET A 125 6.56 -1.42 -17.60
N HIS A 126 7.73 -1.28 -18.20
CA HIS A 126 8.60 -2.41 -18.53
C HIS A 126 9.57 -2.65 -17.37
N VAL A 127 9.53 -3.86 -16.80
CA VAL A 127 10.37 -4.24 -15.66
C VAL A 127 11.66 -4.85 -16.18
N GLN A 128 12.78 -4.21 -15.86
CA GLN A 128 14.13 -4.66 -16.22
C GLN A 128 14.93 -4.94 -14.94
N ASN A 129 16.02 -5.72 -15.06
CA ASN A 129 16.99 -5.97 -13.99
C ASN A 129 16.35 -6.42 -12.66
N VAL A 130 15.51 -7.46 -12.74
CA VAL A 130 14.89 -8.06 -11.56
C VAL A 130 15.94 -8.83 -10.77
N HIS A 131 16.17 -8.39 -9.53
CA HIS A 131 16.99 -9.08 -8.54
C HIS A 131 16.11 -9.48 -7.36
N THR A 132 15.99 -10.79 -7.09
CA THR A 132 15.11 -11.33 -6.04
C THR A 132 15.86 -11.60 -4.74
N MET A 133 15.14 -11.82 -3.63
CA MET A 133 15.75 -12.13 -2.32
C MET A 133 16.71 -13.33 -2.35
N ASP A 134 16.48 -14.30 -3.24
CA ASP A 134 17.27 -15.52 -3.37
C ASP A 134 18.70 -15.28 -3.93
N GLU A 135 19.06 -14.04 -4.25
CA GLU A 135 20.39 -13.69 -4.77
C GLU A 135 21.39 -13.43 -3.64
N LEU A 136 22.61 -13.97 -3.77
CA LEU A 136 23.62 -13.98 -2.70
C LEU A 136 24.09 -12.58 -2.22
N LYS A 137 23.97 -11.54 -3.06
CA LYS A 137 24.49 -10.19 -2.79
C LYS A 137 23.62 -9.36 -1.85
N LEU A 138 22.53 -9.95 -1.41
CA LEU A 138 21.36 -9.32 -0.87
C LEU A 138 21.17 -9.95 0.52
N THR A 139 21.82 -9.36 1.54
CA THR A 139 21.91 -9.91 2.91
C THR A 139 21.02 -9.19 3.92
N GLY A 140 20.14 -8.31 3.46
CA GLY A 140 19.20 -7.61 4.33
C GLY A 140 18.08 -8.56 4.76
N ASN A 141 17.52 -8.34 5.95
CA ASN A 141 16.34 -9.07 6.40
C ASN A 141 15.34 -8.05 6.96
N CYS A 142 14.08 -8.17 6.55
CA CYS A 142 13.01 -7.35 7.10
C CYS A 142 11.84 -8.17 7.67
N LEU A 143 11.20 -7.63 8.70
CA LEU A 143 10.00 -8.20 9.27
C LEU A 143 8.89 -8.22 8.22
N LYS A 144 8.41 -9.41 7.87
CA LYS A 144 7.24 -9.62 7.01
C LYS A 144 6.04 -8.83 7.54
N GLY A 145 5.44 -8.02 6.67
CA GLY A 145 4.32 -7.15 7.00
C GLY A 145 4.65 -5.94 7.87
N SER A 146 5.92 -5.58 8.05
CA SER A 146 6.29 -4.31 8.68
C SER A 146 5.83 -3.12 7.83
N ARG A 147 5.66 -1.95 8.47
CA ARG A 147 5.26 -0.73 7.78
C ARG A 147 6.52 -0.03 7.27
N GLY A 148 6.88 -0.30 6.02
CA GLY A 148 8.03 0.35 5.39
C GLY A 148 7.82 1.85 5.18
N LEU A 149 8.92 2.61 5.21
CA LEU A 149 8.93 4.00 4.77
C LEU A 149 9.04 4.05 3.25
N LEU A 150 8.33 4.98 2.61
CA LEU A 150 8.48 5.24 1.19
C LEU A 150 9.36 6.49 1.03
N SER A 151 10.45 6.36 0.30
CA SER A 151 11.31 7.45 -0.12
C SER A 151 11.16 7.66 -1.62
N PHE A 152 10.78 8.87 -2.01
CA PHE A 152 10.65 9.28 -3.40
C PHE A 152 11.65 10.38 -3.69
N ASP A 153 12.36 10.24 -4.79
CA ASP A 153 13.25 11.28 -5.32
C ASP A 153 12.48 12.53 -5.77
N GLN A 154 13.14 13.68 -5.73
CA GLN A 154 12.56 14.97 -6.10
C GLN A 154 12.16 15.02 -7.58
N SER A 155 12.85 14.29 -8.45
CA SER A 155 12.54 14.21 -9.88
C SER A 155 11.11 13.70 -10.18
N PHE A 156 10.45 13.01 -9.24
CA PHE A 156 9.03 12.65 -9.39
C PHE A 156 8.10 13.87 -9.33
N GLU A 157 8.52 14.99 -8.75
CA GLU A 157 7.71 16.21 -8.63
C GLU A 157 7.91 17.18 -9.80
N GLU A 158 8.93 16.96 -10.63
CA GLU A 158 9.20 17.81 -11.80
C GLU A 158 8.24 17.53 -12.95
N THR A 159 7.81 16.27 -13.11
CA THR A 159 6.95 15.83 -14.22
C THR A 159 5.54 15.49 -13.74
N GLU A 160 4.52 15.77 -14.57
CA GLU A 160 3.12 15.47 -14.23
C GLU A 160 2.86 13.95 -14.11
N TRP A 161 3.45 13.17 -15.02
CA TRP A 161 3.39 11.71 -14.95
C TRP A 161 4.14 11.16 -13.74
N GLY A 162 5.22 11.83 -13.31
CA GLY A 162 5.95 11.50 -12.08
C GLY A 162 5.08 11.69 -10.85
N LYS A 163 4.38 12.82 -10.74
CA LYS A 163 3.45 13.11 -9.63
C LYS A 163 2.34 12.07 -9.55
N LEU A 164 1.76 11.71 -10.70
CA LEU A 164 0.74 10.65 -10.78
C LEU A 164 1.29 9.29 -10.34
N THR A 165 2.50 8.95 -10.80
CA THR A 165 3.16 7.68 -10.45
C THR A 165 3.49 7.61 -8.97
N LYS A 166 4.00 8.71 -8.38
CA LYS A 166 4.25 8.85 -6.94
C LYS A 166 2.98 8.62 -6.13
N GLU A 167 1.87 9.21 -6.54
CA GLU A 167 0.58 9.06 -5.86
C GLU A 167 0.04 7.61 -5.96
N VAL A 168 0.13 6.98 -7.13
CA VAL A 168 -0.28 5.59 -7.34
C VAL A 168 0.60 4.63 -6.53
N PHE A 169 1.92 4.82 -6.53
CA PHE A 169 2.85 3.99 -5.77
C PHE A 169 2.70 4.17 -4.26
N THR A 170 2.39 5.38 -3.80
CA THR A 170 2.10 5.63 -2.38
C THR A 170 0.89 4.82 -1.92
N HIS A 171 -0.15 4.70 -2.75
CA HIS A 171 -1.33 3.88 -2.44
C HIS A 171 -1.05 2.37 -2.50
N ILE A 172 -0.19 1.93 -3.42
CA ILE A 172 0.10 0.51 -3.63
C ILE A 172 1.10 -0.01 -2.58
N PHE A 173 2.26 0.64 -2.46
CA PHE A 173 3.36 0.22 -1.59
C PHE A 173 3.22 0.76 -0.16
N GLY A 174 2.38 1.77 0.06
CA GLY A 174 2.09 2.28 1.40
C GLY A 174 1.24 1.31 2.20
N VAL A 175 1.82 0.71 3.24
CA VAL A 175 1.11 -0.24 4.10
C VAL A 175 0.12 0.52 5.02
N PRO A 176 -1.20 0.31 4.88
CA PRO A 176 -2.17 1.00 5.72
C PRO A 176 -2.11 0.46 7.16
N ALA A 177 -2.27 1.35 8.13
CA ALA A 177 -2.28 0.97 9.56
C ALA A 177 -3.42 -0.02 9.92
N THR A 178 -4.46 -0.10 9.07
CA THR A 178 -5.57 -1.04 9.25
C THR A 178 -5.33 -2.44 8.67
N ALA A 179 -4.18 -2.70 8.04
CA ALA A 179 -3.89 -3.99 7.46
C ALA A 179 -3.80 -5.07 8.55
N ARG A 180 -4.56 -6.16 8.38
CA ARG A 180 -4.72 -7.22 9.39
C ARG A 180 -3.40 -7.92 9.77
N LYS A 181 -2.45 -7.97 8.84
CA LYS A 181 -1.13 -8.59 9.00
C LYS A 181 -0.01 -7.57 9.23
N ALA A 182 -0.34 -6.27 9.38
CA ALA A 182 0.69 -5.25 9.56
C ALA A 182 1.28 -5.28 10.96
N LYS A 183 2.61 -5.19 11.05
CA LYS A 183 3.35 -5.04 12.30
C LYS A 183 3.64 -3.56 12.56
N PRO A 184 3.69 -3.14 13.83
CA PRO A 184 3.84 -1.72 14.18
C PRO A 184 5.25 -1.16 13.91
N PHE A 185 6.26 -2.02 13.77
CA PHE A 185 7.66 -1.60 13.58
C PHE A 185 7.95 -1.17 12.14
N ILE A 186 8.85 -0.18 12.03
CA ILE A 186 9.45 0.27 10.77
C ILE A 186 10.80 -0.42 10.68
N ASP A 187 10.94 -1.33 9.72
CA ASP A 187 12.14 -2.17 9.58
C ASP A 187 12.80 -2.04 8.20
N HIS A 188 12.10 -1.45 7.24
CA HIS A 188 12.60 -1.28 5.89
C HIS A 188 12.15 0.04 5.24
N ILE A 189 12.87 0.43 4.19
CA ILE A 189 12.65 1.64 3.40
C ILE A 189 12.60 1.26 1.93
N LEU A 190 11.47 1.54 1.27
CA LEU A 190 11.31 1.41 -0.16
C LEU A 190 11.69 2.73 -0.81
N THR A 191 12.71 2.71 -1.65
CA THR A 191 13.21 3.89 -2.35
C THR A 191 12.89 3.80 -3.82
N PHE A 192 12.34 4.89 -4.34
CA PHE A 192 12.06 5.10 -5.76
C PHE A 192 12.88 6.30 -6.24
N SER A 193 13.78 6.08 -7.19
CA SER A 193 14.59 7.13 -7.83
C SER A 193 14.46 7.10 -9.34
N ILE A 194 14.50 8.25 -9.99
CA ILE A 194 14.43 8.35 -11.46
C ILE A 194 15.84 8.62 -11.98
N VAL A 195 16.37 7.72 -12.80
CA VAL A 195 17.67 7.90 -13.48
C VAL A 195 17.50 7.42 -14.92
N ASP A 196 17.91 8.23 -15.90
CA ASP A 196 17.79 7.94 -17.33
C ASP A 196 16.36 7.53 -17.77
N ASN A 197 15.35 8.25 -17.27
CA ASN A 197 13.93 7.97 -17.49
C ASN A 197 13.49 6.56 -17.04
N LYS A 198 14.26 5.91 -16.15
CA LYS A 198 13.93 4.63 -15.53
C LYS A 198 13.70 4.82 -14.04
N ILE A 199 12.69 4.15 -13.53
CA ILE A 199 12.40 4.10 -12.09
C ILE A 199 13.21 2.96 -11.50
N TRP A 200 14.13 3.30 -10.61
CA TRP A 200 14.86 2.33 -9.80
C TRP A 200 14.10 2.08 -8.51
N PHE A 201 13.78 0.81 -8.27
CA PHE A 201 13.15 0.35 -7.03
C PHE A 201 14.18 -0.39 -6.18
N ARG A 202 14.33 0.01 -4.92
CA ARG A 202 15.25 -0.62 -3.97
C ARG A 202 14.58 -0.74 -2.59
N ASN A 203 14.82 -1.85 -1.91
CA ASN A 203 14.40 -2.05 -0.53
C ASN A 203 15.62 -2.04 0.40
N PHE A 204 15.64 -1.16 1.39
CA PHE A 204 16.74 -1.06 2.35
C PHE A 204 16.28 -1.53 3.72
N GLN A 205 17.08 -2.31 4.45
CA GLN A 205 16.81 -2.60 5.85
C GLN A 205 17.18 -1.38 6.70
N ALA A 206 16.26 -0.96 7.56
CA ALA A 206 16.51 0.13 8.51
C ALA A 206 17.27 -0.42 9.72
N SER A 207 18.60 -0.22 9.74
CA SER A 207 19.42 -0.54 10.92
C SER A 207 19.54 0.68 11.83
N ILE A 208 18.81 0.69 12.94
CA ILE A 208 19.00 1.71 13.97
C ILE A 208 20.22 1.31 14.81
N ARG A 209 21.38 1.86 14.47
CA ARG A 209 22.54 1.80 15.35
C ARG A 209 22.26 2.75 16.52
N ARG A 210 22.00 2.21 17.72
CA ARG A 210 22.03 3.03 18.94
C ARG A 210 23.40 3.71 18.98
N ARG A 211 23.44 5.05 18.90
CA ARG A 211 24.57 5.79 19.46
C ARG A 211 24.54 5.48 20.95
N LEU A 212 25.44 4.61 21.41
CA LEU A 212 25.91 4.72 22.77
C LEU A 212 26.46 6.14 22.86
N THR A 213 25.82 6.98 23.66
CA THR A 213 26.40 8.25 24.11
C THR A 213 27.63 7.89 24.93
N PHE A 214 28.77 7.73 24.26
CA PHE A 214 30.04 8.07 24.86
C PHE A 214 30.25 9.53 24.52
N GLU A 215 30.15 10.38 25.53
CA GLU A 215 30.71 11.72 25.45
C GLU A 215 32.18 11.64 25.02
N SER A 216 32.56 12.65 24.23
CA SER A 216 33.92 13.02 23.81
C SER A 216 34.56 12.19 22.68
N HIS A 217 34.18 12.54 21.44
CA HIS A 217 35.04 13.07 20.35
C HIS A 217 34.48 12.65 18.99
N PHE A 218 33.82 13.59 18.32
CA PHE A 218 33.22 13.44 17.01
C PHE A 218 34.18 14.01 15.95
N SER A 219 34.70 13.17 15.06
CA SER A 219 35.22 13.60 13.75
C SER A 219 34.24 13.13 12.65
N PRO A 220 33.81 14.00 11.72
CA PRO A 220 32.61 13.76 10.92
C PRO A 220 32.94 13.24 9.50
N THR A 221 33.20 11.94 9.32
CA THR A 221 33.25 11.34 7.97
C THR A 221 33.04 9.82 8.01
N ASP A 222 31.81 9.31 7.95
CA ASP A 222 31.46 8.08 7.18
C ASP A 222 29.95 7.79 7.28
N THR A 223 29.16 8.23 6.31
CA THR A 223 27.80 7.73 6.08
C THR A 223 27.85 6.75 4.92
N ARG A 224 28.02 5.45 5.21
CA ARG A 224 27.92 4.38 4.20
C ARG A 224 26.52 3.80 4.18
N GLU A 225 25.75 4.21 3.19
CA GLU A 225 24.49 3.57 2.81
C GLU A 225 24.78 2.21 2.17
N ARG A 226 24.08 1.15 2.61
CA ARG A 226 24.23 -0.20 2.04
C ARG A 226 22.91 -0.66 1.43
N PRO A 227 22.87 -1.02 0.14
CA PRO A 227 21.69 -1.64 -0.46
C PRO A 227 21.38 -2.99 0.17
N CYS A 228 20.11 -3.17 0.54
CA CYS A 228 19.60 -4.45 1.01
C CYS A 228 18.70 -5.08 -0.03
N SER A 229 18.44 -6.35 0.21
CA SER A 229 17.28 -7.08 -0.21
C SER A 229 16.26 -7.10 0.90
N ILE A 230 15.03 -7.37 0.49
CA ILE A 230 13.97 -7.86 1.38
C ILE A 230 14.47 -9.11 2.12
#